data_AF-A0A356LBC5-F1
#
_entry.id   AF-A0A356LBC5-F1
#
_cell.length_a   1.000
_cell.length_b   1.000
_cell.length_c   1.000
_cell.angle_alpha   90.00
_cell.angle_beta   90.00
_cell.angle_gamma   90.00
#
_symmetry.space_group_name_H-M   'P 1'
#
loop_
_entity.id
_entity.type
_entity.pdbx_description
1 polymer ?
#
loop_
_entity_poly.entity_id
_entity_poly.type
_entity_poly.pdbx_seq_one_letter_code
_entity_poly.pdbx_strand_id
1 'polypeptide(L)' 'MSTSIALSTHFEVFIRQQVESGRYNNPREVVRASLRVLEDQERLNQAKLAGLRQPIATGVQ' A
#
# COMPACT_ATOMS: atom_id res chain seq x y z
N MET A 1 3.05 18.81 4.20
CA MET A 1 4.39 18.68 3.59
C MET A 1 4.26 17.93 2.26
N SER A 2 5.09 18.24 1.26
CA SER A 2 5.12 17.53 -0.03
C SER A 2 6.45 16.81 -0.20
N THR A 3 6.40 15.49 -0.32
CA THR A 3 7.58 14.66 -0.63
C THR A 3 7.66 14.47 -2.13
N SER A 4 8.85 14.68 -2.71
CA SER A 4 9.12 14.39 -4.12
C SER A 4 9.74 13.00 -4.23
N ILE A 5 9.21 12.17 -5.12
CA ILE A 5 9.63 10.78 -5.31
C ILE A 5 9.80 10.56 -6.81
N ALA A 6 10.94 10.00 -7.22
CA ALA A 6 11.15 9.58 -8.60
C ALA A 6 10.44 8.26 -8.87
N LEU A 7 9.69 8.20 -9.98
CA LEU A 7 8.97 7.00 -10.41
C LEU A 7 9.61 6.45 -11.68
N SER A 8 9.48 5.13 -11.89
CA SER A 8 9.80 4.54 -13.18
C SER A 8 8.73 4.92 -14.23
N THR A 9 9.11 4.86 -15.51
CA THR A 9 8.20 5.13 -16.63
C THR A 9 6.91 4.31 -16.56
N HIS A 10 6.98 3.07 -16.07
CA HIS A 10 5.80 2.21 -15.89
C HIS A 10 4.75 2.86 -14.97
N PHE A 11 5.17 3.37 -13.81
CA PHE A 11 4.24 3.98 -12.86
C PHE A 11 3.75 5.36 -13.31
N GLU A 12 4.57 6.12 -14.04
CA GLU A 12 4.13 7.38 -14.64
C GLU A 12 3.01 7.16 -15.65
N VAL A 13 3.13 6.15 -16.52
CA VAL A 13 2.09 5.79 -17.49
C VAL A 13 0.83 5.33 -16.78
N PHE A 14 0.96 4.46 -15.77
CA PHE A 14 -0.19 4.00 -14.98
C PHE A 14 -0.94 5.17 -14.33
N ILE A 15 -0.22 6.06 -13.63
CA ILE A 15 -0.82 7.23 -12.96
C ILE A 15 -1.52 8.12 -13.97
N ARG A 16 -0.90 8.36 -15.13
CA ARG A 16 -1.50 9.17 -16.19
C ARG A 16 -2.82 8.57 -16.66
N GLN A 17 -2.86 7.27 -16.97
CA GLN A 17 -4.09 6.58 -17.38
C GLN A 17 -5.20 6.66 -16.31
N GLN A 18 -4.84 6.55 -15.03
CA GLN A 18 -5.80 6.67 -13.94
C GLN A 18 -6.42 8.08 -13.85
N VAL A 19 -5.65 9.13 -14.18
CA VAL A 19 -6.16 10.52 -14.21
C VAL A 19 -6.95 10.79 -15.49
N GLU A 20 -6.44 10.37 -16.65
CA GLU A 20 -7.10 10.55 -17.96
C GLU A 20 -8.44 9.81 -18.04
N SER A 21 -8.57 8.67 -17.36
CA SER A 21 -9.86 7.96 -17.25
C SER A 21 -10.90 8.69 -16.38
N GLY A 22 -10.52 9.76 -15.68
CA GLY A 22 -11.39 10.48 -14.75
C GLY A 22 -11.57 9.79 -13.40
N ARG A 23 -10.91 8.66 -13.14
CA ARG A 23 -11.01 7.96 -11.85
C ARG A 23 -10.41 8.75 -10.70
N TYR A 24 -9.38 9.55 -10.96
CA TYR A 24 -8.73 10.41 -9.98
C TYR A 24 -8.48 11.80 -10.57
N ASN A 25 -8.54 12.84 -9.75
CA ASN A 25 -8.42 14.22 -10.22
C ASN A 25 -6.97 14.65 -10.43
N ASN A 26 -6.01 13.96 -9.80
CA ASN A 26 -4.60 14.30 -9.89
C ASN A 26 -3.69 13.11 -9.53
N PRO A 27 -2.42 13.12 -9.97
CA PRO A 27 -1.43 12.09 -9.63
C PRO A 27 -1.28 11.81 -8.14
N ARG A 28 -1.39 12.83 -7.28
CA ARG A 28 -1.18 12.67 -5.84
C ARG A 28 -2.30 11.84 -5.20
N GLU A 29 -3.53 11.95 -5.70
CA GLU A 29 -4.65 11.10 -5.28
C GLU A 29 -4.40 9.64 -5.62
N VAL A 30 -3.90 9.35 -6.82
CA VAL A 30 -3.53 7.99 -7.23
C VAL A 30 -2.50 7.41 -6.27
N VAL A 31 -1.42 8.15 -6.00
CA VAL A 31 -0.34 7.69 -5.10
C VAL A 31 -0.87 7.44 -3.68
N ARG A 32 -1.71 8.34 -3.14
CA ARG A 32 -2.32 8.16 -1.82
C ARG A 32 -3.24 6.94 -1.77
N ALA A 33 -4.03 6.71 -2.81
CA ALA A 33 -4.91 5.55 -2.89
C ALA A 33 -4.08 4.25 -2.92
N SER A 34 -3.01 4.20 -3.70
CA SER A 34 -2.08 3.06 -3.73
C SER A 34 -1.42 2.79 -2.38
N LEU A 35 -0.98 3.84 -1.68
CA LEU A 35 -0.38 3.70 -0.35
C LEU A 35 -1.37 3.19 0.69
N ARG A 36 -2.64 3.61 0.63
CA ARG A 36 -3.68 3.09 1.54
C ARG A 36 -3.88 1.58 1.38
N VAL A 37 -3.86 1.08 0.14
CA VAL A 37 -3.94 -0.36 -0.13
C VAL A 37 -2.74 -1.10 0.43
N LEU A 38 -1.54 -0.54 0.30
CA LEU A 38 -0.31 -1.10 0.88
C LEU A 38 -0.39 -1.14 2.42
N GLU A 39 -0.81 -0.04 3.06
CA GLU A 39 -0.98 0.04 4.52
C GLU A 39 -1.98 -1.01 5.04
N ASP A 40 -3.09 -1.20 4.34
CA ASP A 40 -4.08 -2.21 4.68
C ASP A 40 -3.51 -3.63 4.58
N GLN A 41 -2.74 -3.91 3.53
CA GLN A 41 -2.07 -5.19 3.34
C GLN A 41 -1.02 -5.45 4.42
N GLU A 42 -0.20 -4.45 4.76
CA GLU A 42 0.79 -4.54 5.83
C GLU A 42 0.13 -4.79 7.20
N ARG A 43 -0.97 -4.09 7.50
CA ARG A 43 -1.73 -4.31 8.74
C ARG A 43 -2.25 -5.75 8.82
N LEU A 44 -2.79 -6.29 7.73
CA LEU A 44 -3.26 -7.67 7.68
C LEU A 44 -2.11 -8.67 7.82
N ASN A 45 -0.96 -8.42 7.21
CA ASN A 45 0.23 -9.26 7.33
C ASN A 45 0.76 -9.27 8.76
N GLN A 46 0.82 -8.11 9.42
CA GLN A 46 1.22 -8.02 10.82
C GLN A 46 0.27 -8.77 11.75
N ALA A 47 -1.05 -8.66 11.54
CA ALA A 47 -2.04 -9.40 12.32
C ALA A 47 -1.88 -10.93 12.16
N LYS A 48 -1.63 -11.41 10.94
CA LYS A 48 -1.34 -12.82 10.68
C LYS A 48 -0.09 -13.28 11.42
N LEU A 49 0.99 -12.52 11.34
CA LEU A 49 2.24 -12.84 12.04
C LEU A 49 2.07 -12.85 13.57
N ALA A 50 1.28 -11.94 14.12
CA ALA A 50 0.97 -11.91 15.55
C ALA A 50 0.15 -13.13 15.99
N GLY A 51 -0.87 -13.53 15.21
CA GLY A 51 -1.66 -14.73 15.48
C GLY A 51 -0.85 -16.02 15.40
N LEU A 52 0.08 -16.12 14.44
CA LEU A 52 0.99 -17.27 14.32
C LEU A 52 2.04 -17.36 15.44
N ARG A 53 2.34 -16.25 16.13
CA ARG A 53 3.26 -16.23 17.28
C ARG A 53 2.60 -16.64 18.61
N GLN A 54 1.27 -16.60 18.72
CA GLN A 54 0.58 -17.03 19.94
C GLN A 54 0.71 -18.54 20.26
N PRO A 55 0.59 -19.48 19.31
CA PRO A 55 0.68 -20.91 19.66
C PRO A 55 2.09 -21.40 20.03
N ILE A 56 3.15 -20.63 19.77
CA ILE A 56 4.52 -21.03 20.18
C ILE A 56 4.72 -20.87 21.70
N ALA A 57 4.00 -19.94 22.34
CA ALA A 57 4.10 -19.72 23.79
C ALA A 57 3.27 -20.70 24.63
N THR A 58 2.28 -21.38 24.05
CA THR A 58 1.38 -22.29 24.77
C THR A 58 1.81 -23.77 24.65
N GLY A 59 2.76 -24.09 23.76
CA GLY A 59 3.23 -25.46 23.51
C GLY A 59 4.55 -25.85 24.19
N VAL A 60 5.09 -25.03 25.09
CA VAL A 60 6.27 -25.35 25.91
C VAL A 60 5.82 -25.51 27.37
N GLN A 61 5.10 -26.60 27.65
CA GLN A 61 4.93 -27.18 28.98
C GLN A 61 5.09 -28.69 28.88
#